data_AF-A0A554LHE8-F1
#
_entry.id   AF-A0A554LHE8-F1
#
_cell.length_a   1.000
_cell.length_b   1.000
_cell.length_c   1.000
_cell.angle_alpha   90.00
_cell.angle_beta   90.00
_cell.angle_gamma   90.00
#
_symmetry.space_group_name_H-M   'P 1'
#
loop_
_entity.id
_entity.type
_entity.pdbx_description
1 polymer ?
#
loop_
_entity_poly.entity_id
_entity_poly.type
_entity_poly.pdbx_seq_one_letter_code
_entity_poly.pdbx_strand_id
1 'polypeptide(L)'
;MEKIHNFLRTKFKCYHNWHNFKYFNLVHKLILIFYLSAVLGFLTLELADIKKEPNASTLAQSNSGVLSTQTDWQAGTYVSGEVDLITTPGSMKFGNEGELDLKAIYDAAPSRVTVANYSSEKGKVLDDATSTYWYDVGFQGPWPLESPMILSNGYWIIDLTQEYAISKIRTYDSGPNLPLESFGVYITHHCSNFADFIVFDACGSSPAMASPQWNETTGNYSARYIRLVGHDPLSSSKTINIHELEIYTTPLTATHTTALAQIGDTGEANRNVVEYQNFTPSETEPANSDITYRFRKTNQDGSWTGDWTGYVDYTGTAINLTSYSALAITQADVDAGKTYLQVETKFVRTDVSANPIVSDYTVNFHTNKRPEAPTAQ
;
A
#
# COMPACT_ATOMS: atom_id res chain seq x y z
N MET A 1 33.76 7.85 -30.72
CA MET A 1 33.30 8.64 -31.89
C MET A 1 34.20 8.45 -33.11
N GLU A 2 35.52 8.63 -33.00
CA GLU A 2 36.45 8.54 -34.14
C GLU A 2 36.41 7.19 -34.89
N LYS A 3 36.34 6.06 -34.16
CA LYS A 3 36.21 4.72 -34.76
C LYS A 3 34.93 4.56 -35.59
N ILE A 4 33.82 5.14 -35.14
CA ILE A 4 32.53 5.12 -35.86
C ILE A 4 32.61 6.02 -37.10
N HIS A 5 33.23 7.19 -36.96
CA HIS A 5 33.42 8.13 -38.07
C HIS A 5 34.24 7.52 -39.21
N ASN A 6 35.36 6.88 -38.86
CA ASN A 6 36.22 6.21 -39.83
C ASN A 6 35.50 5.03 -40.49
N PHE A 7 34.75 4.24 -39.73
CA PHE A 7 33.94 3.15 -40.28
C PHE A 7 32.90 3.66 -41.30
N LEU A 8 32.10 4.67 -40.94
CA LEU A 8 31.08 5.26 -41.81
C LEU A 8 31.69 5.89 -43.08
N ARG A 9 32.81 6.59 -42.93
CA ARG A 9 33.55 7.20 -44.06
C ARG A 9 34.10 6.18 -45.04
N THR A 10 34.43 4.98 -44.59
CA THR A 10 34.97 3.93 -45.45
C THR A 10 33.86 3.11 -46.10
N LYS A 11 32.76 2.84 -45.38
CA LYS A 11 31.65 2.00 -45.86
C LYS A 11 30.66 2.72 -46.76
N PHE A 12 30.42 4.02 -46.53
CA PHE A 12 29.35 4.75 -47.24
C PHE A 12 29.94 5.87 -48.12
N LYS A 13 29.87 5.69 -49.44
CA LYS A 13 30.37 6.66 -50.42
C LYS A 13 29.71 8.04 -50.30
N CYS A 14 28.41 8.08 -49.94
CA CYS A 14 27.70 9.33 -49.68
C CYS A 14 28.29 10.08 -48.47
N TYR A 15 28.59 9.38 -47.38
CA TYR A 15 29.22 9.95 -46.19
C TYR A 15 30.63 10.46 -46.51
N HIS A 16 31.42 9.68 -47.26
CA HIS A 16 32.74 10.10 -47.71
C HIS A 16 32.71 11.40 -48.53
N ASN A 17 31.83 11.47 -49.52
CA ASN A 17 31.69 12.64 -50.39
C ASN A 17 31.15 13.86 -49.62
N TRP A 18 30.22 13.64 -48.70
CA TRP A 18 29.69 14.65 -47.81
C TRP A 18 30.79 15.29 -46.96
N HIS A 19 31.63 14.48 -46.29
CA HIS A 19 32.73 14.99 -45.45
C HIS A 19 33.89 15.63 -46.21
N ASN A 20 34.05 15.35 -47.50
CA ASN A 20 35.04 16.00 -48.36
C ASN A 20 34.49 17.22 -49.13
N PHE A 21 33.20 17.52 -48.99
CA PHE A 21 32.61 18.69 -49.63
C PHE A 21 33.24 19.98 -49.08
N LYS A 22 33.63 20.90 -49.96
CA LYS A 22 34.37 22.14 -49.61
C LYS A 22 33.70 22.95 -48.50
N TYR A 23 32.37 22.91 -48.41
CA TYR A 23 31.59 23.64 -47.41
C TYR A 23 30.97 22.76 -46.33
N PHE A 24 31.43 21.52 -46.20
CA PHE A 24 30.90 20.55 -45.22
C PHE A 24 30.86 21.12 -43.79
N ASN A 25 31.94 21.79 -43.36
CA ASN A 25 32.01 22.42 -42.04
C ASN A 25 31.00 23.55 -41.87
N LEU A 26 30.69 24.30 -42.94
CA LEU A 26 29.67 25.35 -42.91
C LEU A 26 28.27 24.75 -42.83
N VAL A 27 28.01 23.71 -43.62
CA VAL A 27 26.72 23.00 -43.64
C VAL A 27 26.44 22.32 -42.29
N HIS A 28 27.44 21.72 -41.63
CA HIS A 28 27.27 21.15 -40.29
C HIS A 28 26.92 22.21 -39.25
N LYS A 29 27.59 23.36 -39.30
CA LYS A 29 27.29 24.46 -38.39
C LYS A 29 25.86 24.97 -38.61
N LEU A 30 25.41 25.09 -39.86
CA LEU A 30 24.03 25.50 -40.16
C LEU A 30 22.99 24.47 -39.68
N ILE A 31 23.22 23.17 -39.91
CA ILE A 31 22.34 22.11 -39.41
C ILE A 31 22.28 22.12 -37.88
N LEU A 32 23.43 22.29 -37.21
CA LEU A 32 23.50 22.35 -35.76
C LEU A 32 22.79 23.59 -35.21
N ILE A 33 22.98 24.77 -35.82
CA ILE A 33 22.27 26.00 -35.45
C ILE A 33 20.76 25.80 -35.59
N PHE A 34 20.31 25.25 -36.73
CA PHE A 34 18.89 25.01 -36.96
C PHE A 34 18.29 24.03 -35.95
N TYR A 35 19.01 22.94 -35.65
CA TYR A 35 18.61 21.97 -34.64
C TYR A 35 18.53 22.60 -33.24
N LEU A 36 19.55 23.36 -32.82
CA LEU A 36 19.56 24.04 -31.53
C LEU A 36 18.45 25.09 -31.43
N SER A 37 18.18 25.84 -32.50
CA SER A 37 17.06 26.80 -32.55
C SER A 37 15.71 26.10 -32.45
N ALA A 38 15.53 24.93 -33.08
CA ALA A 38 14.30 24.15 -32.97
C ALA A 38 14.08 23.60 -31.55
N VAL A 39 15.14 23.05 -30.92
CA VAL A 39 15.09 22.59 -29.53
C VAL A 39 14.79 23.74 -28.57
N LEU A 40 15.44 24.90 -28.76
CA LEU A 40 15.18 26.09 -27.96
C LEU A 40 13.75 26.60 -28.15
N GLY A 41 13.24 26.59 -29.38
CA GLY A 41 11.85 26.93 -29.70
C GLY A 41 10.85 26.00 -28.98
N PHE A 42 11.12 24.70 -28.99
CA PHE A 42 10.29 23.71 -28.29
C PHE A 42 10.32 23.92 -26.77
N LEU A 43 11.51 24.14 -26.19
CA LEU A 43 11.66 24.49 -24.77
C LEU A 43 10.93 25.79 -24.41
N THR A 44 10.97 26.81 -25.27
CA THR A 44 10.22 28.06 -25.01
C THR A 44 8.70 27.88 -25.10
N LEU A 45 8.21 26.94 -25.91
CA LEU A 45 6.79 26.59 -25.97
C LEU A 45 6.35 25.84 -24.71
N GLU A 46 7.12 24.84 -24.27
CA GLU A 46 6.85 24.15 -22.99
C GLU A 46 6.92 25.13 -21.80
N LEU A 47 7.91 26.02 -21.78
CA LEU A 47 8.01 27.04 -20.74
C LEU A 47 6.89 28.10 -20.81
N ALA A 48 6.32 28.35 -21.99
CA ALA A 48 5.16 29.22 -22.15
C ALA A 48 3.87 28.55 -21.64
N ASP A 49 3.75 27.23 -21.78
CA ASP A 49 2.66 26.46 -21.17
C ASP A 49 2.83 26.36 -19.64
N ILE A 50 4.05 26.26 -19.12
CA ILE A 50 4.32 26.29 -17.66
C ILE A 50 4.09 27.69 -17.06
N LYS A 51 4.25 28.77 -17.84
CA LYS A 51 3.95 30.15 -17.38
C LYS A 51 2.51 30.58 -17.55
N LYS A 52 1.64 29.75 -18.11
CA LYS A 52 0.19 29.87 -17.94
C LYS A 52 -0.21 29.23 -16.60
N GLU A 53 0.32 29.75 -15.52
CA GLU A 53 -0.41 29.76 -14.26
C GLU A 53 -1.49 30.84 -14.40
N PRO A 54 -2.78 30.49 -14.48
CA PRO A 54 -3.79 31.45 -14.13
C PRO A 54 -3.67 31.70 -12.63
N ASN A 55 -2.97 32.78 -12.26
CA ASN A 55 -3.38 33.60 -11.12
C ASN A 55 -4.71 34.34 -11.42
N ALA A 56 -5.57 33.76 -12.26
CA ALA A 56 -6.99 33.94 -12.07
C ALA A 56 -7.35 32.94 -10.96
N SER A 57 -7.51 33.47 -9.76
CA SER A 57 -8.69 33.09 -8.98
C SER A 57 -9.88 33.20 -9.93
N THR A 58 -10.16 32.13 -10.68
CA THR A 58 -11.51 31.85 -11.10
C THR A 58 -12.23 31.76 -9.77
N LEU A 59 -12.94 32.84 -9.41
CA LEU A 59 -14.06 32.76 -8.51
C LEU A 59 -14.68 31.41 -8.76
N ALA A 60 -14.61 30.52 -7.76
CA ALA A 60 -15.26 29.23 -7.83
C ALA A 60 -16.64 29.51 -8.38
N GLN A 61 -16.88 29.13 -9.63
CA GLN A 61 -18.21 29.14 -10.17
C GLN A 61 -18.99 28.35 -9.13
N SER A 62 -20.09 28.91 -8.63
CA SER A 62 -20.64 28.61 -7.30
C SER A 62 -20.96 27.13 -7.04
N ASN A 63 -20.72 26.24 -8.00
CA ASN A 63 -20.98 24.80 -8.05
C ASN A 63 -19.77 23.87 -7.79
N SER A 64 -18.53 24.34 -7.56
CA SER A 64 -17.40 23.44 -7.24
C SER A 64 -17.15 23.31 -5.73
N GLY A 65 -16.83 22.11 -5.23
CA GLY A 65 -16.34 21.91 -3.85
C GLY A 65 -14.88 21.49 -3.83
N VAL A 66 -14.11 22.04 -2.91
CA VAL A 66 -12.72 21.66 -2.66
C VAL A 66 -12.65 21.06 -1.27
N LEU A 67 -12.07 19.86 -1.14
CA LEU A 67 -11.93 19.16 0.14
C LEU A 67 -10.45 19.00 0.44
N SER A 68 -9.91 20.02 1.12
CA SER A 68 -8.47 20.23 1.25
C SER A 68 -7.96 20.17 2.68
N THR A 69 -8.77 19.69 3.64
CA THR A 69 -8.38 19.76 5.05
C THR A 69 -8.07 18.39 5.66
N GLN A 70 -7.15 18.36 6.62
CA GLN A 70 -6.87 17.18 7.43
C GLN A 70 -8.12 16.63 8.14
N THR A 71 -9.00 17.52 8.59
CA THR A 71 -10.25 17.16 9.26
C THR A 71 -11.13 16.28 8.38
N ASP A 72 -11.13 16.57 7.08
CA ASP A 72 -11.86 15.82 6.07
C ASP A 72 -11.33 14.37 5.97
N TRP A 73 -10.01 14.17 6.02
CA TRP A 73 -9.42 12.82 6.03
C TRP A 73 -9.68 12.08 7.34
N GLN A 74 -9.60 12.77 8.47
CA GLN A 74 -9.83 12.18 9.80
C GLN A 74 -11.29 11.80 10.05
N ALA A 75 -12.24 12.44 9.37
CA ALA A 75 -13.65 12.08 9.44
C ALA A 75 -13.99 10.76 8.72
N GLY A 76 -13.11 10.31 7.82
CA GLY A 76 -13.27 9.06 7.09
C GLY A 76 -13.02 7.80 7.93
N THR A 77 -13.19 6.64 7.30
CA THR A 77 -12.88 5.32 7.88
C THR A 77 -11.73 4.68 7.13
N TYR A 78 -10.87 3.96 7.84
CA TYR A 78 -9.73 3.23 7.27
C TYR A 78 -9.53 1.92 8.02
N VAL A 79 -8.82 0.98 7.39
CA VAL A 79 -8.37 -0.23 8.07
C VAL A 79 -7.17 0.15 8.94
N SER A 80 -7.34 0.05 10.27
CA SER A 80 -6.32 0.46 11.24
C SER A 80 -5.04 -0.35 11.07
N GLY A 81 -3.89 0.32 11.15
CA GLY A 81 -2.55 -0.29 10.99
C GLY A 81 -1.94 -0.10 9.60
N GLU A 82 -2.76 0.15 8.57
CA GLU A 82 -2.29 0.24 7.19
C GLU A 82 -2.20 1.69 6.66
N VAL A 83 -3.03 2.61 7.18
CA VAL A 83 -3.00 4.04 6.84
C VAL A 83 -2.53 4.86 8.04
N ASP A 84 -1.49 5.68 7.84
CA ASP A 84 -1.01 6.64 8.83
C ASP A 84 -1.65 8.02 8.61
N LEU A 85 -2.53 8.40 9.53
CA LEU A 85 -3.12 9.74 9.63
C LEU A 85 -2.60 10.54 10.83
N ILE A 86 -1.72 9.95 11.65
CA ILE A 86 -1.30 10.47 12.96
C ILE A 86 0.07 11.13 12.86
N THR A 87 1.06 10.46 12.24
CA THR A 87 2.43 10.99 12.17
C THR A 87 2.60 12.04 11.07
N THR A 88 1.77 11.98 10.02
CA THR A 88 1.68 13.03 9.00
C THR A 88 0.27 13.63 8.93
N PRO A 89 -0.07 14.55 9.84
CA PRO A 89 -1.26 15.39 9.73
C PRO A 89 -1.49 15.94 8.32
N GLY A 90 -2.66 15.70 7.73
CA GLY A 90 -3.06 16.28 6.44
C GLY A 90 -2.65 15.50 5.20
N SER A 91 -2.19 14.25 5.34
CA SER A 91 -2.01 13.36 4.18
C SER A 91 -2.30 11.92 4.58
N MET A 92 -2.82 11.14 3.64
CA MET A 92 -2.93 9.69 3.75
C MET A 92 -1.65 9.06 3.25
N LYS A 93 -1.01 8.24 4.08
CA LYS A 93 0.20 7.47 3.75
C LYS A 93 0.07 6.05 4.24
N PHE A 94 0.89 5.15 3.73
CA PHE A 94 1.04 3.83 4.35
C PHE A 94 1.64 3.95 5.75
N GLY A 95 1.19 3.08 6.65
CA GLY A 95 1.98 2.69 7.81
C GLY A 95 3.32 2.08 7.37
N ASN A 96 4.33 2.14 8.24
CA ASN A 96 5.68 1.69 7.89
C ASN A 96 5.71 0.23 7.41
N GLU A 97 4.80 -0.62 7.92
CA GLU A 97 4.78 -2.05 7.64
C GLU A 97 3.34 -2.60 7.66
N GLY A 98 3.11 -3.68 6.92
CA GLY A 98 1.79 -4.29 6.74
C GLY A 98 1.61 -5.55 7.55
N GLU A 99 1.20 -5.41 8.80
CA GLU A 99 0.96 -6.54 9.70
C GLU A 99 -0.31 -7.29 9.29
N LEU A 100 -0.22 -8.61 9.19
CA LEU A 100 -1.34 -9.49 8.94
C LEU A 100 -2.12 -9.70 10.25
N ASP A 101 -3.43 -9.42 10.24
CA ASP A 101 -4.30 -9.63 11.39
C ASP A 101 -4.52 -11.14 11.66
N LEU A 102 -3.56 -11.74 12.36
CA LEU A 102 -3.60 -13.17 12.71
C LEU A 102 -4.73 -13.48 13.70
N LYS A 103 -5.13 -12.50 14.52
CA LYS A 103 -6.25 -12.62 15.44
C LYS A 103 -7.56 -12.79 14.69
N ALA A 104 -7.84 -11.99 13.67
CA ALA A 104 -9.02 -12.16 12.82
C ALA A 104 -9.02 -13.52 12.09
N ILE A 105 -7.85 -13.99 11.62
CA ILE A 105 -7.71 -15.32 11.02
C ILE A 105 -8.09 -16.42 12.02
N TYR A 106 -7.63 -16.30 13.26
CA TYR A 106 -7.93 -17.23 14.35
C TYR A 106 -9.40 -17.18 14.78
N ASP A 107 -9.95 -16.00 15.05
CA ASP A 107 -11.33 -15.81 15.51
C ASP A 107 -12.35 -16.32 14.47
N ALA A 108 -12.05 -16.18 13.17
CA ALA A 108 -12.88 -16.71 12.10
C ALA A 108 -12.94 -18.25 12.08
N ALA A 109 -11.85 -18.93 12.45
CA ALA A 109 -11.82 -20.39 12.57
C ALA A 109 -10.65 -20.85 13.48
N PRO A 110 -10.89 -21.08 14.79
CA PRO A 110 -9.84 -21.47 15.73
C PRO A 110 -9.15 -22.79 15.39
N SER A 111 -9.74 -23.62 14.52
CA SER A 111 -9.13 -24.86 14.00
C SER A 111 -7.96 -24.60 13.04
N ARG A 112 -7.78 -23.37 12.55
CA ARG A 112 -6.62 -22.98 11.72
C ARG A 112 -5.32 -22.97 12.50
N VAL A 113 -5.38 -22.78 13.81
CA VAL A 113 -4.23 -22.92 14.70
C VAL A 113 -4.20 -24.33 15.25
N THR A 114 -3.13 -25.06 14.97
CA THR A 114 -2.88 -26.40 15.51
C THR A 114 -1.63 -26.38 16.35
N VAL A 115 -1.72 -26.93 17.55
CA VAL A 115 -0.60 -27.02 18.49
C VAL A 115 -0.43 -28.45 18.94
N ALA A 116 0.80 -28.79 19.32
CA ALA A 116 1.07 -30.13 19.81
C ALA A 116 0.51 -30.38 21.22
N ASN A 117 0.64 -29.39 22.11
CA ASN A 117 0.18 -29.45 23.49
C ASN A 117 -0.58 -28.17 23.87
N TYR A 118 -1.29 -28.21 25.00
CA TYR A 118 -2.00 -27.06 25.59
C TYR A 118 -2.90 -26.30 24.61
N SER A 119 -3.79 -27.00 23.92
CA SER A 119 -4.68 -26.44 22.90
C SER A 119 -5.62 -25.32 23.40
N SER A 120 -5.87 -25.22 24.71
CA SER A 120 -6.63 -24.12 25.31
C SER A 120 -5.90 -22.78 25.24
N GLU A 121 -4.58 -22.80 25.16
CA GLU A 121 -3.72 -21.61 25.25
C GLU A 121 -3.25 -21.11 23.88
N LYS A 122 -3.55 -21.83 22.80
CA LYS A 122 -2.98 -21.57 21.46
C LYS A 122 -3.30 -20.19 20.89
N GLY A 123 -4.39 -19.56 21.34
CA GLY A 123 -4.78 -18.22 20.93
C GLY A 123 -4.00 -17.09 21.61
N LYS A 124 -3.26 -17.40 22.69
CA LYS A 124 -2.46 -16.41 23.45
C LYS A 124 -1.23 -15.90 22.71
N VAL A 125 -0.89 -16.51 21.57
CA VAL A 125 0.21 -16.07 20.69
C VAL A 125 -0.25 -14.91 19.79
N LEU A 126 -1.57 -14.66 19.72
CA LEU A 126 -2.24 -13.80 18.75
C LEU A 126 -3.20 -12.81 19.44
N ASP A 127 -2.99 -12.52 20.73
CA ASP A 127 -3.91 -11.71 21.54
C ASP A 127 -3.41 -10.29 21.79
N ASP A 128 -2.34 -9.87 21.10
CA ASP A 128 -1.64 -8.59 21.23
C ASP A 128 -1.11 -8.34 22.65
N ALA A 129 -0.99 -9.38 23.48
CA ALA A 129 -0.60 -9.28 24.88
C ALA A 129 0.71 -10.04 25.14
N THR A 130 1.80 -9.28 25.23
CA THR A 130 3.14 -9.81 25.49
C THR A 130 3.35 -10.45 26.89
N SER A 131 2.30 -10.54 27.70
CA SER A 131 2.30 -11.11 29.05
C SER A 131 1.64 -12.49 29.14
N THR A 132 0.85 -12.85 28.13
CA THR A 132 0.29 -14.19 27.91
C THR A 132 1.22 -14.96 26.98
N TYR A 133 1.08 -16.28 26.93
CA TYR A 133 1.85 -17.14 26.05
C TYR A 133 1.17 -18.48 25.84
N TRP A 134 1.44 -19.09 24.69
CA TRP A 134 1.36 -20.54 24.54
C TRP A 134 2.69 -21.16 24.95
N TYR A 135 2.66 -22.35 25.53
CA TYR A 135 3.88 -23.09 25.83
C TYR A 135 3.79 -24.55 25.44
N ASP A 136 4.95 -25.17 25.31
CA ASP A 136 5.10 -26.61 25.24
C ASP A 136 6.18 -27.12 26.20
N VAL A 137 5.93 -28.28 26.80
CA VAL A 137 6.93 -28.98 27.61
C VAL A 137 7.66 -29.97 26.70
N GLY A 138 8.87 -29.59 26.29
CA GLY A 138 9.67 -30.33 25.32
C GLY A 138 9.90 -31.79 25.69
N PHE A 139 10.15 -32.60 24.66
CA PHE A 139 10.43 -34.03 24.77
C PHE A 139 11.67 -34.31 25.63
N GLN A 140 11.52 -35.15 26.66
CA GLN A 140 12.64 -35.74 27.38
C GLN A 140 13.13 -36.98 26.64
N GLY A 141 14.12 -36.84 25.75
CA GLY A 141 14.79 -38.01 25.19
C GLY A 141 16.08 -37.71 24.44
N PRO A 142 17.01 -38.68 24.38
CA PRO A 142 18.27 -38.51 23.68
C PRO A 142 18.04 -38.31 22.18
N TRP A 143 18.65 -37.26 21.63
CA TRP A 143 18.64 -36.95 20.20
C TRP A 143 19.10 -38.14 19.35
N PRO A 144 18.31 -38.62 18.37
CA PRO A 144 18.87 -39.42 17.29
C PRO A 144 19.62 -38.49 16.34
N LEU A 145 20.96 -38.57 16.35
CA LEU A 145 21.92 -37.79 15.57
C LEU A 145 21.74 -37.86 14.03
N GLU A 146 20.78 -38.63 13.52
CA GLU A 146 20.66 -38.93 12.08
C GLU A 146 19.27 -38.72 11.48
N SER A 147 18.29 -38.21 12.25
CA SER A 147 16.94 -37.95 11.71
C SER A 147 16.72 -36.45 11.47
N PRO A 148 16.33 -36.02 10.25
CA PRO A 148 16.10 -34.61 9.96
C PRO A 148 14.95 -34.09 10.82
N MET A 149 15.30 -33.31 11.86
CA MET A 149 14.64 -32.19 12.58
C MET A 149 13.10 -32.05 12.66
N ILE A 150 12.28 -32.98 12.18
CA ILE A 150 10.85 -32.74 11.92
C ILE A 150 9.95 -33.18 13.09
N LEU A 151 10.47 -33.98 14.02
CA LEU A 151 9.72 -34.59 15.12
C LEU A 151 9.97 -33.92 16.49
N SER A 152 10.12 -32.60 16.53
CA SER A 152 9.88 -31.94 17.82
C SER A 152 8.41 -32.17 18.18
N ASN A 153 8.16 -32.80 19.33
CA ASN A 153 6.81 -32.97 19.85
C ASN A 153 6.17 -31.63 20.23
N GLY A 154 6.91 -30.52 20.21
CA GLY A 154 6.42 -29.17 20.37
C GLY A 154 6.31 -28.44 19.06
N TYR A 155 5.09 -28.04 18.71
CA TYR A 155 4.85 -27.13 17.59
C TYR A 155 3.62 -26.26 17.84
N TRP A 156 3.64 -25.09 17.20
CA TRP A 156 2.49 -24.23 17.00
C TRP A 156 2.41 -23.91 15.50
N ILE A 157 1.27 -24.13 14.87
CA ILE A 157 1.08 -23.97 13.42
C ILE A 157 -0.15 -23.12 13.17
N ILE A 158 -0.09 -22.19 12.21
CA ILE A 158 -1.25 -21.46 11.69
C ILE A 158 -1.40 -21.66 10.18
N ASP A 159 -2.63 -21.93 9.73
CA ASP A 159 -3.07 -21.83 8.33
C ASP A 159 -3.57 -20.41 8.04
N LEU A 160 -2.83 -19.67 7.20
CA LEU A 160 -3.17 -18.32 6.78
C LEU A 160 -4.32 -18.27 5.76
N THR A 161 -4.92 -19.41 5.40
CA THR A 161 -6.03 -19.60 4.45
C THR A 161 -5.67 -19.45 2.97
N GLN A 162 -4.68 -18.62 2.68
CA GLN A 162 -4.16 -18.37 1.35
C GLN A 162 -2.65 -18.15 1.44
N GLU A 163 -2.03 -18.06 0.28
CA GLU A 163 -0.61 -17.76 0.18
C GLU A 163 -0.39 -16.25 0.29
N TYR A 164 0.53 -15.85 1.17
CA TYR A 164 0.98 -14.47 1.37
C TYR A 164 2.45 -14.35 1.02
N ALA A 165 2.83 -13.25 0.39
CA ALA A 165 4.23 -12.85 0.33
C ALA A 165 4.60 -12.15 1.64
N ILE A 166 5.32 -12.85 2.51
CA ILE A 166 5.77 -12.40 3.82
C ILE A 166 7.09 -11.64 3.65
N SER A 167 7.15 -10.43 4.21
CA SER A 167 8.31 -9.53 4.20
C SER A 167 9.08 -9.55 5.52
N LYS A 168 8.39 -9.84 6.63
CA LYS A 168 8.97 -9.92 7.98
C LYS A 168 8.15 -10.84 8.88
N ILE A 169 8.82 -11.54 9.79
CA ILE A 169 8.19 -12.23 10.91
C ILE A 169 8.89 -11.75 12.18
N ARG A 170 8.12 -11.46 13.22
CA ARG A 170 8.68 -11.24 14.55
C ARG A 170 7.92 -12.01 15.62
N THR A 171 8.62 -12.34 16.68
CA THR A 171 8.09 -13.09 17.82
C THR A 171 8.57 -12.43 19.11
N TYR A 172 7.68 -12.30 20.08
CA TYR A 172 8.05 -11.78 21.39
C TYR A 172 8.40 -12.93 22.33
N ASP A 173 9.51 -12.75 23.05
CA ASP A 173 9.93 -13.63 24.14
C ASP A 173 10.07 -12.78 25.41
N SER A 174 9.48 -13.25 26.53
CA SER A 174 9.42 -12.51 27.79
C SER A 174 10.18 -13.16 28.94
N GLY A 175 11.03 -14.16 28.73
CA GLY A 175 11.62 -14.94 29.83
C GLY A 175 12.81 -14.30 30.57
N PRO A 176 12.68 -13.88 31.85
CA PRO A 176 13.84 -13.68 32.72
C PRO A 176 14.30 -15.06 33.23
N ASN A 177 15.56 -15.43 32.94
CA ASN A 177 16.29 -16.57 33.54
C ASN A 177 16.27 -17.94 32.83
N LEU A 178 15.83 -18.08 31.59
CA LEU A 178 16.18 -19.26 30.78
C LEU A 178 17.06 -18.81 29.61
N PRO A 179 18.30 -19.33 29.46
CA PRO A 179 19.12 -19.01 28.30
C PRO A 179 18.35 -19.43 27.05
N LEU A 180 18.13 -18.46 26.16
CA LEU A 180 17.49 -18.54 24.85
C LEU A 180 17.43 -19.97 24.35
N GLU A 181 16.22 -20.53 24.34
CA GLU A 181 15.95 -21.73 23.57
C GLU A 181 15.71 -21.23 22.15
N SER A 182 16.63 -21.49 21.21
CA SER A 182 16.39 -21.13 19.81
C SER A 182 15.05 -21.73 19.40
N PHE A 183 14.10 -20.95 18.90
CA PHE A 183 12.96 -21.50 18.18
C PHE A 183 13.19 -21.27 16.70
N GLY A 184 12.96 -22.32 15.93
CA GLY A 184 12.90 -22.23 14.49
C GLY A 184 11.53 -21.72 14.07
N VAL A 185 11.51 -20.66 13.26
CA VAL A 185 10.34 -20.38 12.42
C VAL A 185 10.50 -21.19 11.14
N TYR A 186 9.45 -21.88 10.74
CA TYR A 186 9.40 -22.75 9.58
C TYR A 186 8.24 -22.30 8.70
N ILE A 187 8.55 -21.91 7.47
CA ILE A 187 7.58 -21.36 6.50
C ILE A 187 7.39 -22.34 5.34
N THR A 188 6.14 -22.65 4.95
CA THR A 188 5.87 -23.54 3.80
C THR A 188 4.57 -23.25 3.05
N HIS A 189 4.51 -23.72 1.80
CA HIS A 189 3.30 -23.75 0.95
C HIS A 189 2.41 -24.97 1.25
N HIS A 190 2.98 -26.09 1.71
CA HIS A 190 2.26 -27.36 1.90
C HIS A 190 2.44 -27.91 3.32
N CYS A 191 1.34 -28.14 4.02
CA CYS A 191 1.37 -28.67 5.40
C CYS A 191 1.67 -30.18 5.49
N SER A 192 1.67 -30.92 4.38
CA SER A 192 1.58 -32.39 4.40
C SER A 192 2.91 -33.15 4.36
N ASN A 193 4.02 -32.55 3.94
CA ASN A 193 5.29 -33.27 3.78
C ASN A 193 6.40 -32.84 4.76
N PHE A 194 6.21 -31.74 5.50
CA PHE A 194 7.16 -31.18 6.47
C PHE A 194 8.62 -31.03 6.00
N ALA A 195 8.89 -31.17 4.70
CA ALA A 195 10.23 -31.24 4.12
C ALA A 195 10.66 -29.92 3.46
N ASP A 196 9.69 -29.06 3.15
CA ASP A 196 9.88 -27.81 2.41
C ASP A 196 9.72 -26.59 3.32
N PHE A 197 10.45 -26.57 4.43
CA PHE A 197 10.50 -25.41 5.32
C PHE A 197 11.79 -24.63 5.16
N ILE A 198 11.67 -23.32 4.99
CA ILE A 198 12.79 -22.40 5.22
C ILE A 198 12.93 -22.24 6.73
N VAL A 199 14.09 -22.63 7.26
CA VAL A 199 14.41 -22.53 8.69
C VAL A 199 14.96 -21.15 9.00
N PHE A 200 14.36 -20.48 9.97
CA PHE A 200 14.90 -19.26 10.56
C PHE A 200 15.40 -19.56 11.95
N ASP A 201 16.66 -19.23 12.23
CA ASP A 201 17.08 -19.03 13.61
C ASP A 201 16.67 -17.60 13.99
N ALA A 202 15.48 -17.45 14.58
CA ALA A 202 15.01 -16.14 15.05
C ALA A 202 15.90 -15.62 16.20
N CYS A 203 16.66 -16.51 16.82
CA CYS A 203 17.60 -16.18 17.88
C CYS A 203 18.99 -16.04 17.24
N GLY A 204 19.43 -14.80 17.00
CA GLY A 204 20.86 -14.57 16.84
C GLY A 204 21.59 -15.26 18.00
N SER A 205 22.75 -15.86 17.73
CA SER A 205 23.54 -16.63 18.71
C SER A 205 24.12 -15.77 19.85
N SER A 206 23.41 -14.73 20.28
CA SER A 206 23.78 -13.79 21.31
C SER A 206 23.74 -14.51 22.66
N PRO A 207 24.91 -14.76 23.28
CA PRO A 207 24.96 -15.44 24.55
C PRO A 207 24.32 -14.54 25.62
N ALA A 208 23.20 -15.00 26.18
CA ALA A 208 22.49 -14.39 27.30
C ALA A 208 21.86 -13.01 27.04
N MET A 209 20.77 -12.98 26.27
CA MET A 209 19.84 -11.85 26.33
C MET A 209 18.88 -12.04 27.51
N ALA A 210 19.15 -11.32 28.61
CA ALA A 210 18.40 -11.42 29.86
C ALA A 210 17.17 -10.48 29.92
N SER A 211 16.70 -9.98 28.78
CA SER A 211 15.60 -9.01 28.71
C SER A 211 14.54 -9.46 27.72
N PRO A 212 13.24 -9.27 28.03
CA PRO A 212 12.17 -9.39 27.06
C PRO A 212 12.46 -8.57 25.81
N GLN A 213 12.28 -9.16 24.64
CA GLN A 213 12.57 -8.51 23.36
C GLN A 213 11.82 -9.14 22.19
N TRP A 214 11.70 -8.35 21.12
CA TRP A 214 11.28 -8.84 19.82
C TRP A 214 12.47 -9.48 19.11
N ASN A 215 12.27 -10.70 18.66
CA ASN A 215 13.16 -11.38 17.72
C ASN A 215 12.52 -11.28 16.33
N GLU A 216 13.25 -10.77 15.35
CA GLU A 216 12.72 -10.53 14.01
C GLU A 216 13.60 -11.09 12.91
N THR A 217 12.96 -11.48 11.80
CA THR A 217 13.63 -11.86 10.57
C THR A 217 12.91 -11.21 9.39
N THR A 218 13.69 -10.68 8.44
CA THR A 218 13.21 -10.03 7.23
C THR A 218 13.59 -10.84 6.00
N GLY A 219 12.80 -10.74 4.95
CA GLY A 219 13.07 -11.36 3.65
C GLY A 219 11.79 -11.58 2.87
N ASN A 220 11.91 -12.07 1.64
CA ASN A 220 10.76 -12.23 0.73
C ASN A 220 10.39 -13.71 0.64
N TYR A 221 9.38 -14.12 1.40
CA TYR A 221 8.92 -15.51 1.47
C TYR A 221 7.50 -15.60 0.94
N SER A 222 7.14 -16.72 0.34
CA SER A 222 5.74 -17.01 0.02
C SER A 222 5.26 -18.15 0.90
N ALA A 223 4.12 -17.97 1.56
CA ALA A 223 3.68 -18.91 2.58
C ALA A 223 2.18 -18.93 2.78
N ARG A 224 1.66 -20.13 3.03
CA ARG A 224 0.31 -20.32 3.59
C ARG A 224 0.35 -20.85 5.02
N TYR A 225 1.38 -21.60 5.37
CA TYR A 225 1.51 -22.22 6.69
C TYR A 225 2.76 -21.69 7.38
N ILE A 226 2.60 -21.28 8.64
CA ILE A 226 3.70 -20.89 9.52
C ILE A 226 3.73 -21.84 10.69
N ARG A 227 4.89 -22.43 10.93
CA ARG A 227 5.15 -23.36 12.02
C ARG A 227 6.24 -22.79 12.91
N LEU A 228 5.97 -22.70 14.20
CA LEU A 228 6.92 -22.40 15.25
C LEU A 228 7.28 -23.70 15.96
N VAL A 229 8.57 -23.95 16.12
CA VAL A 229 9.12 -25.15 16.76
C VAL A 229 10.30 -24.73 17.62
N GLY A 230 10.30 -25.14 18.88
CA GLY A 230 11.50 -25.01 19.70
C GLY A 230 12.61 -25.94 19.25
N HIS A 231 13.82 -25.41 19.25
CA HIS A 231 15.05 -26.08 18.87
C HIS A 231 16.14 -25.79 19.90
N ASP A 232 16.31 -26.69 20.87
CA ASP A 232 17.53 -26.69 21.67
C ASP A 232 18.28 -28.03 21.48
N PRO A 233 19.42 -28.03 20.78
CA PRO A 233 20.21 -29.24 20.58
C PRO A 233 20.93 -29.72 21.85
N LEU A 234 20.95 -28.95 22.95
CA LEU A 234 21.89 -29.15 24.06
C LEU A 234 21.26 -29.52 25.42
N SER A 235 19.93 -29.60 25.56
CA SER A 235 19.36 -29.90 26.88
C SER A 235 18.17 -30.87 26.86
N SER A 236 18.01 -31.58 27.99
CA SER A 236 17.10 -32.72 28.15
C SER A 236 15.71 -32.39 28.72
N SER A 237 15.44 -31.12 29.05
CA SER A 237 14.11 -30.70 29.53
C SER A 237 13.95 -29.20 29.33
N LYS A 238 13.14 -28.80 28.35
CA LYS A 238 12.98 -27.39 28.00
C LYS A 238 11.56 -27.04 27.62
N THR A 239 11.18 -25.82 27.95
CA THR A 239 9.82 -25.33 27.78
C THR A 239 9.85 -24.21 26.76
N ILE A 240 9.17 -24.43 25.64
CA ILE A 240 9.02 -23.41 24.61
C ILE A 240 7.92 -22.48 25.11
N ASN A 241 8.17 -21.17 25.18
CA ASN A 241 7.14 -20.16 25.42
C ASN A 241 7.09 -19.21 24.22
N ILE A 242 5.89 -19.00 23.68
CA ILE A 242 5.66 -18.06 22.59
C ILE A 242 4.62 -17.07 23.09
N HIS A 243 5.05 -15.83 23.29
CA HIS A 243 4.18 -14.77 23.82
C HIS A 243 3.39 -14.09 22.73
N GLU A 244 4.04 -13.72 21.63
CA GLU A 244 3.40 -13.03 20.52
C GLU A 244 4.04 -13.46 19.20
N LEU A 245 3.27 -13.52 18.12
CA LEU A 245 3.74 -13.72 16.76
C LEU A 245 3.11 -12.66 15.86
N GLU A 246 3.95 -11.98 15.10
CA GLU A 246 3.48 -11.05 14.08
C GLU A 246 4.11 -11.37 12.72
N ILE A 247 3.30 -11.25 11.68
CA ILE A 247 3.68 -11.54 10.30
C ILE A 247 3.37 -10.31 9.48
N TYR A 248 4.34 -9.85 8.70
CA TYR A 248 4.21 -8.70 7.83
C TYR A 248 4.26 -9.16 6.38
N THR A 249 3.45 -8.54 5.53
CA THR A 249 3.26 -8.96 4.14
C THR A 249 3.63 -7.87 3.14
N THR A 250 3.87 -8.30 1.90
CA THR A 250 4.03 -7.49 0.69
C THR A 250 3.25 -8.16 -0.46
N PRO A 251 2.61 -7.42 -1.38
CA PRO A 251 2.41 -5.98 -1.29
C PRO A 251 1.54 -5.60 -0.10
N LEU A 252 1.89 -4.50 0.56
CA LEU A 252 1.03 -3.89 1.54
C LEU A 252 -0.10 -3.19 0.80
N THR A 253 -1.34 -3.45 1.22
CA THR A 253 -2.54 -2.80 0.68
C THR A 253 -3.18 -2.01 1.81
N ALA A 254 -3.71 -0.82 1.52
CA ALA A 254 -4.47 -0.05 2.50
C ALA A 254 -5.67 0.60 1.81
N THR A 255 -6.77 0.77 2.55
CA THR A 255 -7.93 1.50 2.04
C THR A 255 -8.37 2.58 3.02
N HIS A 256 -8.72 3.75 2.49
CA HIS A 256 -9.38 4.84 3.21
C HIS A 256 -10.65 5.24 2.46
N THR A 257 -11.74 5.46 3.20
CA THR A 257 -13.02 5.94 2.67
C THR A 257 -13.36 7.28 3.32
N THR A 258 -13.73 8.29 2.52
CA THR A 258 -14.21 9.58 3.01
C THR A 258 -15.52 9.43 3.81
N ALA A 259 -15.82 10.36 4.71
CA ALA A 259 -17.07 10.34 5.47
C ALA A 259 -18.30 10.48 4.55
N LEU A 260 -19.45 9.98 5.00
CA LEU A 260 -20.68 9.84 4.19
C LEU A 260 -21.21 11.15 3.61
N ALA A 261 -21.09 12.26 4.34
CA ALA A 261 -21.62 13.57 3.96
C ALA A 261 -20.53 14.58 3.59
N GLN A 262 -19.29 14.12 3.44
CA GLN A 262 -18.14 15.01 3.28
C GLN A 262 -18.12 15.69 1.91
N ILE A 263 -18.50 14.96 0.86
CA ILE A 263 -18.53 15.48 -0.52
C ILE A 263 -19.98 15.71 -0.94
N GLY A 264 -20.29 16.94 -1.33
CA GLY A 264 -21.63 17.34 -1.76
C GLY A 264 -22.44 18.10 -0.71
N ASP A 265 -21.87 18.36 0.47
CA ASP A 265 -22.42 19.37 1.36
C ASP A 265 -22.25 20.75 0.72
N THR A 266 -23.37 21.41 0.44
CA THR A 266 -23.39 22.72 -0.21
C THR A 266 -23.43 23.87 0.80
N GLY A 267 -23.61 23.57 2.11
CA GLY A 267 -23.80 24.57 3.16
C GLY A 267 -25.06 25.43 3.01
N GLU A 268 -25.89 25.20 1.99
CA GLU A 268 -27.05 26.00 1.64
C GLU A 268 -28.33 25.16 1.72
N ALA A 269 -29.31 25.62 2.51
CA ALA A 269 -30.60 24.96 2.60
C ALA A 269 -31.28 24.85 1.22
N ASN A 270 -31.79 23.65 0.89
CA ASN A 270 -32.44 23.31 -0.39
C ASN A 270 -31.53 23.33 -1.63
N ARG A 271 -30.20 23.42 -1.44
CA ARG A 271 -29.24 23.32 -2.53
C ARG A 271 -28.63 21.93 -2.58
N ASN A 272 -28.83 21.25 -3.69
CA ASN A 272 -28.41 19.86 -3.88
C ASN A 272 -27.45 19.74 -5.06
N VAL A 273 -26.49 18.84 -4.94
CA VAL A 273 -25.71 18.36 -6.09
C VAL A 273 -26.64 17.61 -7.05
N VAL A 274 -26.50 17.89 -8.34
CA VAL A 274 -27.27 17.24 -9.42
C VAL A 274 -26.39 16.50 -10.42
N GLU A 275 -25.08 16.74 -10.42
CA GLU A 275 -24.13 16.04 -11.28
C GLU A 275 -22.72 16.19 -10.72
N TYR A 276 -21.97 15.08 -10.64
CA TYR A 276 -20.53 15.11 -10.38
C TYR A 276 -19.77 15.09 -11.70
N GLN A 277 -18.82 16.01 -11.86
CA GLN A 277 -18.09 16.19 -13.12
C GLN A 277 -16.75 15.49 -13.10
N ASN A 278 -15.86 15.89 -12.18
CA ASN A 278 -14.47 15.47 -12.19
C ASN A 278 -13.94 15.28 -10.77
N PHE A 279 -13.05 14.32 -10.60
CA PHE A 279 -12.23 14.12 -9.41
C PHE A 279 -10.74 14.28 -9.77
N THR A 280 -10.03 15.13 -9.04
CA THR A 280 -8.58 15.34 -9.23
C THR A 280 -7.88 15.18 -7.89
N PRO A 281 -7.12 14.09 -7.65
CA PRO A 281 -6.30 13.96 -6.46
C PRO A 281 -5.00 14.77 -6.57
N SER A 282 -4.45 15.14 -5.41
CA SER A 282 -3.08 15.59 -5.25
C SER A 282 -2.28 14.47 -4.59
N GLU A 283 -1.63 13.67 -5.43
CA GLU A 283 -0.95 12.44 -5.01
C GLU A 283 0.53 12.41 -5.40
N THR A 284 1.27 11.54 -4.76
CA THR A 284 2.63 11.14 -5.14
C THR A 284 2.66 9.62 -5.19
N GLU A 285 2.78 9.07 -6.40
CA GLU A 285 2.90 7.64 -6.64
C GLU A 285 4.34 7.29 -7.08
N PRO A 286 5.21 6.86 -6.17
CA PRO A 286 6.53 6.37 -6.53
C PRO A 286 6.46 5.01 -7.26
N ALA A 287 7.55 4.62 -7.92
CA ALA A 287 7.68 3.26 -8.46
C ALA A 287 7.45 2.21 -7.36
N ASN A 288 6.94 1.04 -7.74
CA ASN A 288 6.58 -0.04 -6.81
C ASN A 288 5.43 0.33 -5.84
N SER A 289 4.58 1.28 -6.24
CA SER A 289 3.30 1.55 -5.61
C SER A 289 2.22 1.81 -6.65
N ASP A 290 0.97 1.84 -6.20
CA ASP A 290 -0.22 2.08 -7.00
C ASP A 290 -1.27 2.79 -6.11
N ILE A 291 -1.90 3.83 -6.61
CA ILE A 291 -3.00 4.56 -5.96
C ILE A 291 -4.22 4.53 -6.87
N THR A 292 -5.30 3.92 -6.38
CA THR A 292 -6.53 3.76 -7.15
C THR A 292 -7.74 4.28 -6.39
N TYR A 293 -8.75 4.72 -7.13
CA TYR A 293 -9.93 5.38 -6.59
C TYR A 293 -11.21 4.71 -7.04
N ARG A 294 -12.20 4.63 -6.15
CA ARG A 294 -13.57 4.30 -6.54
C ARG A 294 -14.57 5.19 -5.83
N PHE A 295 -15.78 5.26 -6.39
CA PHE A 295 -16.77 6.26 -6.04
C PHE A 295 -18.13 5.60 -5.78
N ARG A 296 -18.92 6.17 -4.87
CA ARG A 296 -20.35 5.81 -4.74
C ARG A 296 -21.16 7.00 -4.26
N LYS A 297 -22.46 6.97 -4.55
CA LYS A 297 -23.42 7.89 -3.95
C LYS A 297 -23.79 7.46 -2.54
N THR A 298 -24.12 8.43 -1.70
CA THR A 298 -24.58 8.23 -0.33
C THR A 298 -25.66 9.25 0.01
N ASN A 299 -26.34 9.03 1.13
CA ASN A 299 -27.06 10.08 1.82
C ASN A 299 -26.28 10.59 3.03
N GLN A 300 -26.76 11.69 3.61
CA GLN A 300 -26.04 12.41 4.66
C GLN A 300 -25.81 11.58 5.92
N ASP A 301 -26.78 10.75 6.32
CA ASP A 301 -26.78 10.01 7.58
C ASP A 301 -26.29 8.55 7.45
N GLY A 302 -25.97 8.12 6.23
CA GLY A 302 -25.53 6.75 5.93
C GLY A 302 -26.62 5.70 5.97
N SER A 303 -27.90 6.07 6.16
CA SER A 303 -29.01 5.11 6.09
C SER A 303 -29.16 4.51 4.68
N TRP A 304 -28.54 5.11 3.67
CA TRP A 304 -28.42 4.55 2.33
C TRP A 304 -27.02 4.77 1.73
N THR A 305 -26.46 3.70 1.16
CA THR A 305 -25.24 3.75 0.35
C THR A 305 -25.52 3.07 -0.99
N GLY A 306 -25.06 3.69 -2.07
CA GLY A 306 -25.13 3.10 -3.42
C GLY A 306 -24.01 2.12 -3.68
N ASP A 307 -24.04 1.51 -4.86
CA ASP A 307 -22.97 0.63 -5.33
C ASP A 307 -21.69 1.41 -5.64
N TRP A 308 -20.55 0.77 -5.40
CA TRP A 308 -19.24 1.30 -5.79
C TRP A 308 -19.02 1.17 -7.30
N THR A 309 -18.37 2.17 -7.90
CA THR A 309 -17.72 2.01 -9.20
C THR A 309 -16.57 1.00 -9.13
N GLY A 310 -16.05 0.60 -10.28
CA GLY A 310 -14.71 -0.02 -10.33
C GLY A 310 -13.63 0.95 -9.85
N TYR A 311 -12.49 0.41 -9.44
CA TYR A 311 -11.29 1.22 -9.20
C TYR A 311 -10.76 1.79 -10.52
N VAL A 312 -10.23 3.01 -10.45
CA VAL A 312 -9.63 3.74 -11.56
C VAL A 312 -8.38 4.47 -11.10
N ASP A 313 -7.38 4.50 -11.97
CA ASP A 313 -6.09 5.14 -11.72
C ASP A 313 -6.14 6.62 -12.13
N TYR A 314 -5.41 7.46 -11.40
CA TYR A 314 -5.18 8.83 -11.83
C TYR A 314 -3.95 8.89 -12.77
N THR A 315 -4.19 9.24 -14.03
CA THR A 315 -3.14 9.24 -15.07
C THR A 315 -2.53 10.62 -15.32
N GLY A 316 -2.66 11.54 -14.36
CA GLY A 316 -2.30 12.95 -14.52
C GLY A 316 -3.39 13.81 -15.18
N THR A 317 -4.55 13.23 -15.49
CA THR A 317 -5.74 13.94 -15.97
C THR A 317 -6.92 13.65 -15.05
N ALA A 318 -7.76 14.64 -14.78
CA ALA A 318 -8.92 14.52 -13.91
C ALA A 318 -9.81 13.32 -14.30
N ILE A 319 -10.22 12.55 -13.31
CA ILE A 319 -11.11 11.39 -13.49
C ILE A 319 -12.51 11.92 -13.78
N ASN A 320 -13.04 11.62 -14.98
CA ASN A 320 -14.37 12.06 -15.40
C ASN A 320 -15.48 11.24 -14.72
N LEU A 321 -16.15 11.84 -13.75
CA LEU A 321 -17.21 11.21 -12.96
C LEU A 321 -18.53 11.05 -13.73
N THR A 322 -18.76 11.85 -14.78
CA THR A 322 -19.96 11.75 -15.63
C THR A 322 -20.03 10.44 -16.43
N SER A 323 -18.90 9.74 -16.57
CA SER A 323 -18.82 8.46 -17.27
C SER A 323 -19.40 7.28 -16.48
N TYR A 324 -19.63 7.44 -15.17
CA TYR A 324 -20.15 6.39 -14.30
C TYR A 324 -21.66 6.53 -14.09
N SER A 325 -22.45 5.63 -14.69
CA SER A 325 -23.90 5.61 -14.51
C SER A 325 -24.34 5.43 -13.06
N ALA A 326 -23.54 4.75 -12.23
CA ALA A 326 -23.77 4.61 -10.79
C ALA A 326 -23.78 5.94 -10.03
N LEU A 327 -23.13 6.98 -10.58
CA LEU A 327 -23.04 8.32 -9.99
C LEU A 327 -24.09 9.30 -10.56
N ALA A 328 -24.90 8.89 -11.54
CA ALA A 328 -25.96 9.74 -12.08
C ALA A 328 -26.99 10.07 -10.98
N ILE A 329 -27.29 11.35 -10.79
CA ILE A 329 -28.26 11.82 -9.79
C ILE A 329 -29.58 12.11 -10.49
N THR A 330 -30.62 11.38 -10.09
CA THR A 330 -31.99 11.60 -10.58
C THR A 330 -32.75 12.57 -9.67
N GLN A 331 -33.91 13.08 -10.12
CA GLN A 331 -34.77 13.88 -9.25
C GLN A 331 -35.22 13.09 -8.01
N ALA A 332 -35.49 11.79 -8.15
CA ALA A 332 -35.85 10.94 -7.02
C ALA A 332 -34.70 10.78 -6.00
N ASP A 333 -33.44 10.80 -6.46
CA ASP A 333 -32.27 10.81 -5.57
C ASP A 333 -32.20 12.13 -4.80
N VAL A 334 -32.44 13.25 -5.47
CA VAL A 334 -32.50 14.58 -4.83
C VAL A 334 -33.59 14.60 -3.76
N ASP A 335 -34.80 14.14 -4.10
CA ASP A 335 -35.94 14.11 -3.18
C ASP A 335 -35.68 13.19 -1.96
N ALA A 336 -34.83 12.17 -2.13
CA ALA A 336 -34.42 11.23 -1.09
C ALA A 336 -33.10 11.61 -0.37
N GLY A 337 -32.48 12.74 -0.71
CA GLY A 337 -31.21 13.19 -0.11
C GLY A 337 -29.99 12.34 -0.47
N LYS A 338 -30.03 11.60 -1.59
CA LYS A 338 -28.96 10.71 -2.08
C LYS A 338 -27.98 11.43 -3.01
N THR A 339 -27.52 12.59 -2.57
CA THR A 339 -26.79 13.57 -3.37
C THR A 339 -25.34 13.75 -2.94
N TYR A 340 -24.88 12.94 -1.98
CA TYR A 340 -23.51 12.98 -1.48
C TYR A 340 -22.65 11.93 -2.20
N LEU A 341 -21.34 12.16 -2.19
CA LEU A 341 -20.34 11.26 -2.76
C LEU A 341 -19.45 10.73 -1.64
N GLN A 342 -19.12 9.45 -1.72
CA GLN A 342 -17.97 8.90 -1.03
C GLN A 342 -16.90 8.49 -2.04
N VAL A 343 -15.66 8.73 -1.65
CA VAL A 343 -14.47 8.27 -2.37
C VAL A 343 -13.79 7.25 -1.48
N GLU A 344 -13.43 6.12 -2.06
CA GLU A 344 -12.49 5.20 -1.43
C GLU A 344 -11.19 5.22 -2.22
N THR A 345 -10.11 5.47 -1.49
CA THR A 345 -8.73 5.41 -2.00
C THR A 345 -8.13 4.09 -1.56
N LYS A 346 -7.53 3.37 -2.51
CA LYS A 346 -6.78 2.15 -2.25
C LYS A 346 -5.33 2.40 -2.62
N PHE A 347 -4.45 2.12 -1.67
CA PHE A 347 -3.01 2.11 -1.86
C PHE A 347 -2.53 0.67 -2.00
N VAL A 348 -1.57 0.44 -2.88
CA VAL A 348 -0.79 -0.80 -2.95
C VAL A 348 0.69 -0.44 -2.99
N ARG A 349 1.52 -1.19 -2.27
CA ARG A 349 2.98 -1.00 -2.22
C ARG A 349 3.69 -2.35 -2.25
N THR A 350 4.54 -2.58 -3.24
CA THR A 350 5.32 -3.82 -3.38
C THR A 350 6.73 -3.75 -2.78
N ASP A 351 7.22 -2.56 -2.45
CA ASP A 351 8.54 -2.33 -1.84
C ASP A 351 8.41 -1.40 -0.62
N VAL A 352 9.06 -1.72 0.50
CA VAL A 352 9.10 -0.89 1.71
C VAL A 352 9.64 0.52 1.48
N SER A 353 10.45 0.72 0.43
CA SER A 353 10.99 2.04 0.08
C SER A 353 9.98 2.95 -0.64
N ALA A 354 8.93 2.37 -1.24
CA ALA A 354 7.87 3.14 -1.85
C ALA A 354 6.98 3.76 -0.77
N ASN A 355 6.58 5.01 -0.98
CA ASN A 355 5.77 5.76 -0.04
C ASN A 355 4.72 6.55 -0.84
N PRO A 356 3.64 5.90 -1.29
CA PRO A 356 2.54 6.59 -1.94
C PRO A 356 1.81 7.49 -0.94
N ILE A 357 1.45 8.68 -1.40
CA ILE A 357 0.84 9.72 -0.58
C ILE A 357 -0.34 10.32 -1.33
N VAL A 358 -1.48 10.49 -0.66
CA VAL A 358 -2.55 11.38 -1.13
C VAL A 358 -2.70 12.51 -0.11
N SER A 359 -2.46 13.74 -0.55
CA SER A 359 -2.50 14.94 0.29
C SER A 359 -3.85 15.65 0.26
N ASP A 360 -4.49 15.67 -0.90
CA ASP A 360 -5.66 16.51 -1.18
C ASP A 360 -6.46 15.91 -2.37
N TYR A 361 -7.67 16.38 -2.59
CA TYR A 361 -8.43 16.18 -3.82
C TYR A 361 -9.46 17.29 -4.06
N THR A 362 -9.80 17.50 -5.32
CA THR A 362 -10.89 18.39 -5.73
C THR A 362 -12.00 17.62 -6.43
N VAL A 363 -13.26 17.97 -6.12
CA VAL A 363 -14.44 17.43 -6.81
C VAL A 363 -15.24 18.55 -7.44
N ASN A 364 -15.29 18.54 -8.77
CA ASN A 364 -16.14 19.46 -9.51
C ASN A 364 -17.54 18.88 -9.65
N PHE A 365 -18.57 19.68 -9.39
CA PHE A 365 -19.96 19.27 -9.52
C PHE A 365 -20.86 20.39 -10.04
N HIS A 366 -22.11 20.06 -10.31
CA HIS A 366 -23.19 21.01 -10.56
C HIS A 366 -24.23 20.91 -9.45
N THR A 367 -24.86 22.03 -9.13
CA THR A 367 -26.00 22.07 -8.21
C THR A 367 -27.28 22.46 -8.93
N ASN A 368 -28.42 22.24 -8.28
CA ASN A 368 -29.72 22.75 -8.74
C ASN A 368 -29.84 24.29 -8.74
N LYS A 369 -28.83 25.04 -8.25
CA LYS A 369 -28.77 26.50 -8.36
C LYS A 369 -28.40 26.93 -9.79
N ARG A 370 -29.24 27.76 -10.40
CA ARG A 370 -28.95 28.38 -11.71
C ARG A 370 -27.70 29.27 -11.59
N PRO A 371 -26.77 29.26 -12.56
CA PRO A 371 -25.62 30.18 -12.56
C PRO A 371 -26.11 31.62 -12.39
N GLU A 372 -25.48 32.37 -11.50
CA GLU A 372 -25.79 33.80 -11.36
C GLU A 372 -25.49 34.48 -12.69
N ALA A 373 -26.43 35.30 -13.17
CA ALA A 373 -26.25 36.02 -14.43
C ALA A 373 -24.97 36.87 -14.31
N PRO A 374 -24.13 36.93 -15.36
CA PRO A 374 -22.93 37.75 -15.33
C PRO A 374 -23.35 39.20 -15.03
N THR A 375 -22.88 39.75 -13.92
CA THR A 375 -23.00 41.17 -13.64
C THR A 375 -22.12 41.89 -14.65
N ALA A 376 -22.73 42.71 -15.50
CA ALA A 376 -21.98 43.59 -16.38
C ALA A 376 -21.08 44.49 -15.51
N GLN A 377 -19.76 44.40 -15.72
CA GLN A 377 -18.77 45.27 -15.09
C GLN A 377 -18.80 46.68 -15.69
#